data_AF-A0A3C0GF21-F1
#
_entry.id   AF-A0A3C0GF21-F1
#
_cell.length_a   1.000
_cell.length_b   1.000
_cell.length_c   1.000
_cell.angle_alpha   90.00
_cell.angle_beta   90.00
_cell.angle_gamma   90.00
#
_symmetry.space_group_name_H-M   'P 1'
#
loop_
_entity.id
_entity.type
_entity.pdbx_description
1 polymer ?
#
loop_
_entity_poly.entity_id
_entity_poly.type
_entity_poly.pdbx_seq_one_letter_code
_entity_poly.pdbx_strand_id
1 'polypeptide(L)'
;ENLNVVQLDFGFDCEPLETQKRTSKSNKKRTNDFVFNFMDCLNSPIIVFKSAWQDTIPKDILKNIKLSRLLCSMQQEEMASLTETLAYLMPRTYEAPMPTEWVNIYTWLGLQ
;
A
#
# COMPACT_ATOMS: atom_id res chain seq x y z
N GLU A 1 2.63 3.03 -24.86
CA GLU A 1 1.47 3.93 -24.79
C GLU A 1 1.70 4.90 -23.65
N ASN A 2 1.57 6.21 -23.89
CA ASN A 2 1.72 7.24 -22.86
C ASN A 2 0.47 7.20 -21.97
N LEU A 3 0.60 6.61 -20.77
CA LEU A 3 -0.44 6.65 -19.75
C LEU A 3 -0.58 8.10 -19.27
N ASN A 4 -1.67 8.75 -19.68
CA ASN A 4 -1.99 10.11 -19.29
C ASN A 4 -2.51 10.07 -17.84
N VAL A 5 -1.62 10.28 -16.87
CA VAL A 5 -1.98 10.35 -15.45
C VAL A 5 -2.62 11.70 -15.23
N VAL A 6 -3.96 11.74 -15.22
CA VAL A 6 -4.70 12.94 -14.85
C VAL A 6 -4.72 13.02 -13.33
N GLN A 7 -4.02 14.01 -12.78
CA GLN A 7 -4.12 14.36 -11.36
C GLN A 7 -5.53 14.87 -11.09
N LEU A 8 -6.29 14.15 -10.26
CA LEU A 8 -7.59 14.61 -9.77
C LEU A 8 -7.35 15.72 -8.76
N ASP A 9 -7.82 16.92 -9.08
CA ASP A 9 -7.56 18.13 -8.30
C ASP A 9 -8.68 18.30 -7.26
N PHE A 10 -8.39 17.93 -6.01
CA PHE A 10 -9.36 17.96 -4.90
C PHE A 10 -9.40 19.33 -4.19
N GLY A 11 -8.89 20.40 -4.81
CA GLY A 11 -8.84 21.75 -4.24
C GLY A 11 -7.71 21.96 -3.24
N PHE A 12 -6.62 21.20 -3.36
CA PHE A 12 -5.41 21.37 -2.56
C PHE A 12 -4.32 21.99 -3.44
N ASP A 13 -3.64 23.04 -2.95
CA ASP A 13 -2.42 23.55 -3.57
C ASP A 13 -1.27 22.55 -3.30
N CYS A 14 -1.20 21.48 -4.08
CA CYS A 14 -0.12 20.49 -4.01
C CYS A 14 0.94 20.76 -5.08
N GLU A 15 2.17 21.00 -4.65
CA GLU A 15 3.31 21.11 -5.57
C GLU A 15 3.54 19.77 -6.31
N PRO A 16 3.80 19.80 -7.64
CA PRO A 16 3.98 18.59 -8.43
C PRO A 16 5.21 17.80 -7.95
N LEU A 17 5.03 16.52 -7.66
CA LEU A 17 6.12 15.63 -7.25
C LEU A 17 7.12 15.46 -8.39
N GLU A 18 8.41 15.69 -8.10
CA GLU A 18 9.48 15.51 -9.07
C GLU A 18 9.59 14.04 -9.52
N THR A 19 9.54 13.81 -10.84
CA THR A 19 9.73 12.49 -11.44
C THR A 19 11.16 12.00 -11.20
N GLN A 20 11.35 11.17 -10.17
CA GLN A 20 12.66 10.59 -9.88
C GLN A 20 13.12 9.70 -11.05
N LYS A 21 14.23 10.09 -11.69
CA LYS A 21 14.90 9.26 -12.69
C LYS A 21 15.41 7.99 -12.02
N ARG A 22 14.85 6.84 -12.41
CA ARG A 22 15.29 5.51 -11.95
C ARG A 22 16.76 5.30 -12.29
N THR A 23 17.64 5.36 -11.29
CA THR A 23 19.05 5.03 -11.47
C THR A 23 19.23 3.52 -11.46
N SER A 24 19.76 2.97 -12.54
CA SER A 24 19.97 1.53 -12.70
C SER A 24 21.19 1.07 -11.87
N LYS A 25 20.94 0.52 -10.67
CA LYS A 25 22.01 -0.11 -9.88
C LYS A 25 22.39 -1.50 -10.43
N SER A 26 23.70 -1.78 -10.36
CA SER A 26 24.46 -2.96 -10.82
C SER A 26 23.79 -4.33 -10.56
N ASN A 27 23.89 -5.23 -11.54
CA ASN A 27 23.12 -6.48 -11.63
C ASN A 27 23.54 -7.62 -10.68
N LYS A 28 24.73 -7.57 -10.04
CA LYS A 28 25.27 -8.74 -9.31
C LYS A 28 24.70 -8.98 -7.90
N LYS A 29 24.05 -7.98 -7.28
CA LYS A 29 23.35 -8.12 -5.97
C LYS A 29 21.88 -8.57 -6.10
N ARG A 30 21.28 -8.41 -7.29
CA ARG A 30 19.83 -8.55 -7.51
C ARG A 30 19.26 -9.94 -7.23
N THR A 31 20.03 -11.02 -7.41
CA THR A 31 19.51 -12.39 -7.25
C THR A 31 19.27 -12.76 -5.79
N ASN A 32 20.15 -12.33 -4.88
CA ASN A 32 19.94 -12.53 -3.44
C ASN A 32 18.79 -11.64 -2.95
N ASP A 33 18.76 -10.39 -3.41
CA ASP A 33 17.71 -9.42 -3.07
C ASP A 33 16.32 -9.92 -3.50
N PHE A 34 16.21 -10.62 -4.64
CA PHE A 34 14.94 -11.22 -5.09
C PHE A 34 14.39 -12.27 -4.11
N VAL A 35 15.22 -13.20 -3.65
CA VAL A 35 14.76 -14.27 -2.74
C VAL A 35 14.33 -13.68 -1.41
N PHE A 36 15.05 -12.69 -0.88
CA PHE A 36 14.66 -11.99 0.35
C PHE A 36 13.34 -11.24 0.17
N ASN A 37 13.21 -10.42 -0.88
CA ASN A 37 11.97 -9.68 -1.14
C ASN A 37 10.77 -10.61 -1.34
N PHE A 38 10.96 -11.74 -2.03
CA PHE A 38 9.92 -12.74 -2.23
C PHE A 38 9.52 -13.42 -0.90
N MET A 39 10.49 -13.82 -0.09
CA MET A 39 10.24 -14.40 1.22
C MET A 39 9.56 -13.41 2.16
N ASP A 40 9.95 -12.14 2.12
CA ASP A 40 9.32 -11.06 2.87
C ASP A 40 7.86 -10.89 2.46
N CYS A 41 7.53 -10.92 1.17
CA CYS A 41 6.13 -10.83 0.71
C CYS A 41 5.25 -11.94 1.31
N LEU A 42 5.79 -13.15 1.46
CA LEU A 42 5.05 -14.34 1.92
C LEU A 42 4.96 -14.47 3.44
N ASN A 43 6.06 -14.14 4.14
CA ASN A 43 6.25 -14.47 5.55
C ASN A 43 6.34 -13.24 6.47
N SER A 44 6.50 -12.04 5.92
CA SER A 44 6.53 -10.83 6.74
C SER A 44 5.20 -10.67 7.49
N PRO A 45 5.24 -10.31 8.79
CA PRO A 45 4.04 -10.09 9.56
C PRO A 45 3.15 -9.02 8.92
N ILE A 46 1.83 -9.16 9.09
CA ILE A 46 0.87 -8.14 8.66
C ILE A 46 0.79 -7.08 9.76
N ILE A 47 1.08 -5.84 9.40
CA ILE A 47 1.06 -4.71 10.34
C ILE A 47 -0.33 -4.09 10.33
N VAL A 48 -0.92 -3.90 11.51
CA VAL A 48 -2.26 -3.34 11.69
C VAL A 48 -2.23 -2.30 12.81
N PHE A 49 -3.16 -1.34 12.75
CA PHE A 49 -3.23 -0.29 13.76
C PHE A 49 -3.59 -0.90 15.14
N LYS A 50 -2.77 -0.56 16.15
CA LYS A 50 -2.92 -1.10 17.51
C LYS A 50 -4.16 -0.48 18.17
N SER A 51 -5.26 -1.23 18.19
CA SER A 51 -6.55 -0.81 18.72
C SER A 51 -7.35 -2.00 19.24
N ALA A 52 -8.38 -1.75 20.05
CA ALA A 52 -9.37 -2.75 20.45
C ALA A 52 -10.12 -3.34 19.24
N TRP A 53 -10.09 -2.65 18.10
CA TRP A 53 -10.75 -3.06 16.86
C TRP A 53 -9.87 -3.92 15.94
N GLN A 54 -8.65 -4.28 16.35
CA GLN A 54 -7.71 -5.04 15.52
C GLN A 54 -8.30 -6.38 15.03
N ASP A 55 -9.07 -7.07 15.88
CA ASP A 55 -9.68 -8.38 15.57
C ASP A 55 -10.91 -8.28 14.65
N THR A 56 -11.39 -7.07 14.37
CA THR A 56 -12.56 -6.85 13.50
C THR A 56 -12.23 -6.88 12.02
N ILE A 57 -10.95 -6.90 11.65
CA ILE A 57 -10.52 -6.95 10.26
C ILE A 57 -11.00 -8.28 9.63
N PRO A 58 -11.74 -8.24 8.51
CA PRO A 58 -12.18 -9.44 7.82
C PRO A 58 -11.02 -10.37 7.46
N LYS A 59 -11.20 -11.66 7.74
CA LYS A 59 -10.19 -12.71 7.47
C LYS A 59 -9.81 -12.79 5.99
N ASP A 60 -10.74 -12.46 5.09
CA ASP A 60 -10.49 -12.53 3.66
C ASP A 60 -9.55 -11.41 3.18
N ILE A 61 -9.65 -10.22 3.78
CA ILE A 61 -8.68 -9.13 3.55
C ILE A 61 -7.29 -9.59 3.99
N LEU A 62 -7.18 -10.16 5.21
CA LEU A 62 -5.90 -10.63 5.73
C LEU A 62 -5.26 -11.73 4.88
N LYS A 63 -6.05 -12.65 4.32
CA LYS A 63 -5.57 -13.69 3.39
C LYS A 63 -5.06 -13.08 2.09
N ASN A 64 -5.72 -12.04 1.57
CA ASN A 64 -5.40 -11.42 0.29
C ASN A 64 -4.14 -10.54 0.35
N ILE A 65 -3.72 -10.07 1.52
CA ILE A 65 -2.53 -9.21 1.69
C ILE A 65 -1.25 -9.85 1.12
N LYS A 66 -1.06 -11.16 1.28
CA LYS A 66 0.13 -11.84 0.76
C LYS A 66 0.18 -11.80 -0.77
N LEU A 67 -0.96 -11.99 -1.42
CA LEU A 67 -1.08 -11.92 -2.87
C LEU A 67 -0.89 -10.48 -3.36
N SER A 68 -1.46 -9.49 -2.66
CA SER A 68 -1.28 -8.08 -3.04
C SER A 68 0.17 -7.63 -2.90
N ARG A 69 0.90 -8.04 -1.84
CA ARG A 69 2.34 -7.80 -1.71
C ARG A 69 3.16 -8.39 -2.86
N LEU A 70 2.84 -9.61 -3.28
CA LEU A 70 3.49 -10.23 -4.45
C LEU A 70 3.23 -9.45 -5.73
N LEU A 71 2.00 -9.00 -5.96
CA LEU A 71 1.66 -8.19 -7.14
C LEU A 71 2.41 -6.85 -7.15
N CYS A 72 2.46 -6.14 -6.02
CA CYS A 72 3.26 -4.91 -5.88
C CYS A 72 4.76 -5.17 -6.11
N SER A 73 5.29 -6.28 -5.59
CA SER A 73 6.69 -6.68 -5.81
C SER A 73 6.98 -6.96 -7.29
N MET A 74 6.06 -7.60 -8.00
CA MET A 74 6.17 -7.84 -9.46
C MET A 74 6.13 -6.54 -10.26
N GLN A 75 5.35 -5.55 -9.81
CA GLN A 75 5.26 -4.22 -10.41
C GLN A 75 6.42 -3.29 -10.01
N GLN A 76 7.32 -3.76 -9.14
CA GLN A 76 8.44 -2.98 -8.57
C GLN A 76 7.96 -1.73 -7.83
N GLU A 77 6.79 -1.82 -7.18
CA GLU A 77 6.30 -0.79 -6.28
C GLU A 77 6.99 -0.94 -4.92
N GLU A 78 7.59 0.14 -4.43
CA GLU A 78 8.22 0.16 -3.09
C GLU A 78 7.19 0.43 -1.97
N MET A 79 5.98 0.85 -2.33
CA MET A 79 4.91 1.21 -1.40
C MET A 79 4.14 -0.02 -0.91
N ALA A 80 3.47 0.12 0.24
CA ALA A 80 2.58 -0.91 0.75
C ALA A 80 1.38 -1.14 -0.19
N SER A 81 0.92 -2.39 -0.25
CA SER A 81 -0.24 -2.72 -1.09
C SER A 81 -1.52 -2.03 -0.59
N LEU A 82 -2.44 -1.73 -1.50
CA LEU A 82 -3.72 -1.07 -1.18
C LEU A 82 -4.53 -1.86 -0.13
N THR A 83 -4.59 -3.20 -0.29
CA THR A 83 -5.27 -4.11 0.64
C THR A 83 -4.67 -4.07 2.04
N GLU A 84 -3.34 -3.95 2.15
CA GLU A 84 -2.65 -3.84 3.43
C GLU A 84 -2.88 -2.48 4.08
N THR A 85 -2.87 -1.41 3.28
CA THR A 85 -3.19 -0.05 3.73
C THR A 85 -4.63 0.02 4.25
N LEU A 86 -5.58 -0.63 3.57
CA LEU A 86 -6.97 -0.75 4.01
C LEU A 86 -7.06 -1.47 5.36
N ALA A 87 -6.40 -2.62 5.50
CA ALA A 87 -6.38 -3.39 6.74
C ALA A 87 -5.75 -2.59 7.90
N TYR A 88 -4.74 -1.77 7.63
CA TYR A 88 -4.13 -0.91 8.63
C TYR A 88 -5.06 0.22 9.08
N LEU A 89 -5.77 0.88 8.16
CA LEU A 89 -6.68 2.00 8.46
C LEU A 89 -7.98 1.55 9.15
N MET A 90 -8.44 0.33 8.90
CA MET A 90 -9.75 -0.15 9.36
C MET A 90 -9.95 -0.06 10.89
N PRO A 91 -9.02 -0.52 11.76
CA PRO A 91 -9.19 -0.35 13.20
C PRO A 91 -9.18 1.10 13.64
N ARG A 92 -8.41 1.97 12.95
CA ARG A 92 -8.32 3.39 13.27
C ARG A 92 -9.64 4.10 12.99
N THR A 93 -10.38 3.72 11.95
CA THR A 93 -11.67 4.35 11.60
C THR A 93 -12.76 4.03 12.63
N TYR A 94 -12.72 2.84 13.23
CA TYR A 94 -13.65 2.42 14.28
C TYR A 94 -13.33 3.01 15.65
N GLU A 95 -12.07 3.35 15.92
CA GLU A 95 -11.67 3.93 17.20
C GLU A 95 -12.15 5.36 17.39
N ALA A 96 -12.02 6.21 16.37
CA ALA A 96 -12.43 7.61 16.43
C ALA A 96 -12.64 8.17 15.02
N PRO A 97 -13.51 9.19 14.86
CA PRO A 97 -13.63 9.89 13.59
C PRO A 97 -12.27 10.43 13.14
N MET A 98 -12.01 10.31 11.84
CA MET A 98 -10.81 10.83 11.19
C MET A 98 -11.15 12.12 10.42
N PRO A 99 -10.16 12.99 10.15
CA PRO A 99 -10.34 14.10 9.23
C PRO A 99 -10.84 13.62 7.86
N THR A 100 -11.62 14.46 7.18
CA THR A 100 -12.30 14.14 5.91
C THR A 100 -11.36 13.54 4.86
N GLU A 101 -10.14 14.05 4.76
CA GLU A 101 -9.12 13.54 3.83
C GLU A 101 -8.83 12.05 4.02
N TRP A 102 -8.61 11.63 5.27
CA TRP A 102 -8.33 10.24 5.61
C TRP A 102 -9.55 9.34 5.43
N VAL A 103 -10.76 9.86 5.67
CA VAL A 103 -12.01 9.15 5.40
C VAL A 103 -12.18 8.91 3.90
N ASN A 104 -11.85 9.90 3.06
CA ASN A 104 -11.91 9.77 1.61
C ASN A 104 -10.90 8.72 1.11
N ILE A 105 -9.68 8.74 1.63
CA ILE A 105 -8.65 7.72 1.30
C ILE A 105 -9.15 6.33 1.68
N TYR A 106 -9.64 6.14 2.91
CA TYR A 106 -10.16 4.85 3.37
C TYR A 106 -11.33 4.36 2.50
N THR A 107 -12.26 5.26 2.15
CA THR A 107 -13.41 4.94 1.33
C THR A 107 -12.99 4.55 -0.09
N TRP A 108 -12.03 5.27 -0.67
CA TRP A 108 -11.48 4.96 -1.99
C TRP A 108 -10.75 3.60 -2.00
N LEU A 109 -10.00 3.28 -0.94
CA LEU A 109 -9.33 1.98 -0.80
C LEU A 109 -10.32 0.82 -0.72
N GLY A 110 -11.46 1.01 -0.05
CA GLY A 110 -12.50 -0.03 0.07
C GLY A 110 -13.30 -0.29 -1.22
N LEU A 111 -13.16 0.57 -2.23
CA LEU A 111 -13.88 0.47 -3.51
C LEU A 111 -13.08 -0.21 -4.64
N GLN A 112 -11.79 -0.49 -4.43
CA GLN A 112 -10.91 -1.17 -5.41
C GLN A 112 -11.18 -2.68 -5.47
#